data_AF-A0AAJ0CQA7-F1
#
_entry.id   AF-A0AAJ0CQA7-F1
#
_cell.length_a   1.000
_cell.length_b   1.000
_cell.length_c   1.000
_cell.angle_alpha   90.00
_cell.angle_beta   90.00
_cell.angle_gamma   90.00
#
_symmetry.space_group_name_H-M   'P 1'
#
loop_
_entity.id
_entity.type
_entity.pdbx_description
1 polymer ?
#
loop_
_entity_poly.entity_id
_entity_poly.type
_entity_poly.pdbx_seq_one_letter_code
_entity_poly.pdbx_strand_id
1 'polypeptide(L)'
;MVNLARQAKGVQPLAWDSSLGSYAQLWANEMASGRQIFEHAQGVYRPNQGENLYEQSAGQCDAAYASPLQTGMHAWLSQEPLYTGQPIATGHEPWLHWAQCMWSTTTHIGCARAYSISEPYKFFDVCRFFPEGNVVGQKPY
;
A
#
# COMPACT_ATOMS: atom_id res chain seq x y z
N MET A 1 -1.00 12.13 3.52
CA MET A 1 -1.56 11.29 4.60
C MET A 1 -0.48 10.51 5.33
N VAL A 2 0.27 9.63 4.68
CA VAL A 2 1.36 8.85 5.32
C VAL A 2 2.37 9.73 6.06
N ASN A 3 2.87 10.81 5.45
CA ASN A 3 3.80 11.72 6.13
C ASN A 3 3.22 12.44 7.35
N LEU A 4 1.90 12.69 7.39
CA LEU A 4 1.24 13.26 8.57
C LEU A 4 1.21 12.21 9.70
N ALA A 5 0.88 10.96 9.39
CA ALA A 5 0.91 9.87 10.36
C ALA A 5 2.33 9.60 10.89
N ARG A 6 3.33 9.61 10.00
CA ARG A 6 4.76 9.47 10.35
C ARG A 6 5.22 10.59 11.26
N GLN A 7 4.89 11.84 10.92
CA GLN A 7 5.21 13.01 11.75
C GLN A 7 4.59 12.90 13.16
N ALA A 8 3.33 12.46 13.26
CA ALA A 8 2.65 12.29 14.56
C ALA A 8 3.32 11.25 15.47
N LYS A 9 4.18 10.39 14.93
CA LYS A 9 4.95 9.38 15.66
C LYS A 9 6.46 9.65 15.70
N GLY A 10 6.92 10.78 15.17
CA GLY A 10 8.35 11.10 15.09
C GLY A 10 9.13 10.28 14.05
N VAL A 11 8.44 9.65 13.11
CA VAL A 11 9.05 8.87 12.02
C VAL A 11 9.38 9.79 10.84
N GLN A 12 10.56 9.65 10.24
CA GLN A 12 11.04 10.49 9.14
C GLN A 12 10.10 10.43 7.93
N PRO A 13 9.79 11.55 7.24
CA PRO A 13 8.87 11.54 6.10
C PRO A 13 9.40 10.72 4.92
N LEU A 14 8.50 10.19 4.10
CA LEU A 14 8.80 9.53 2.85
C LEU A 14 8.90 10.55 1.71
N ALA A 15 9.86 10.34 0.81
CA ALA A 15 9.95 11.02 -0.47
C ALA A 15 9.13 10.27 -1.53
N TRP A 16 8.55 11.01 -2.48
CA TRP A 16 7.90 10.40 -3.63
C TRP A 16 8.94 9.90 -4.63
N ASP A 17 8.74 8.70 -5.17
CA ASP A 17 9.59 8.10 -6.20
C ASP A 17 8.73 7.65 -7.39
N SER A 18 9.02 8.20 -8.57
CA SER A 18 8.29 7.91 -9.81
C SER A 18 8.60 6.53 -10.39
N SER A 19 9.79 5.99 -10.12
CA SER A 19 10.15 4.61 -10.49
C SER A 19 9.30 3.62 -9.68
N LEU A 20 9.19 3.81 -8.37
CA LEU A 20 8.27 3.05 -7.51
C LEU A 20 6.81 3.19 -7.98
N GLY A 21 6.40 4.39 -8.38
CA GLY A 21 5.07 4.62 -8.97
C GLY A 21 4.84 3.82 -10.26
N SER A 22 5.87 3.64 -11.08
CA SER A 22 5.80 2.84 -12.31
C SER A 22 5.64 1.34 -12.02
N TYR A 23 6.36 0.81 -11.02
CA TYR A 23 6.16 -0.56 -10.53
C TYR A 23 4.78 -0.78 -9.91
N ALA A 24 4.26 0.23 -9.20
CA ALA A 24 2.89 0.20 -8.69
C ALA A 24 1.87 0.14 -9.84
N GLN A 25 2.04 0.99 -10.86
CA GLN A 25 1.11 1.07 -11.99
C GLN A 25 1.10 -0.22 -12.81
N LEU A 26 2.26 -0.83 -13.03
CA LEU A 26 2.36 -2.12 -13.71
C LEU A 26 1.48 -3.15 -13.03
N TRP A 27 1.63 -3.32 -11.70
CA TRP A 27 0.87 -4.34 -10.98
C TRP A 27 -0.62 -4.00 -10.87
N ALA A 28 -0.96 -2.73 -10.67
CA ALA A 28 -2.35 -2.26 -10.71
C ALA A 28 -3.02 -2.63 -12.05
N ASN A 29 -2.31 -2.43 -13.18
CA ASN A 29 -2.81 -2.76 -14.51
C ASN A 29 -2.98 -4.27 -14.73
N GLU A 30 -2.08 -5.10 -14.18
CA GLU A 30 -2.22 -6.56 -14.25
C GLU A 30 -3.51 -7.03 -13.59
N MET A 31 -3.80 -6.55 -12.38
CA MET A 31 -5.05 -6.84 -11.67
C MET A 31 -6.27 -6.26 -12.39
N ALA A 32 -6.18 -5.01 -12.85
CA ALA A 32 -7.26 -4.32 -13.57
C ALA A 32 -7.62 -4.98 -14.90
N SER A 33 -6.67 -5.63 -15.56
CA SER A 33 -6.91 -6.40 -16.79
C SER A 33 -7.54 -7.76 -16.54
N GLY A 34 -7.60 -8.23 -15.28
CA GLY A 34 -8.01 -9.58 -14.91
C GLY A 34 -6.96 -10.66 -15.22
N ARG A 35 -5.73 -10.28 -15.60
CA ARG A 35 -4.61 -11.24 -15.78
C ARG A 35 -4.05 -11.74 -14.46
N GLN A 36 -4.22 -10.95 -13.40
CA GLN A 36 -3.90 -11.33 -12.04
C GLN A 36 -5.11 -11.14 -11.14
N ILE A 37 -5.21 -12.01 -10.14
CA ILE A 37 -6.18 -11.85 -9.05
C ILE A 37 -5.69 -10.74 -8.09
N PHE A 38 -6.53 -10.36 -7.13
CA PHE A 38 -6.10 -9.45 -6.07
C PHE A 38 -5.10 -10.15 -5.15
N GLU A 39 -3.81 -9.99 -5.45
CA GLU A 39 -2.71 -10.57 -4.69
C GLU A 39 -1.45 -9.71 -4.78
N HIS A 40 -0.56 -9.91 -3.82
CA HIS A 40 0.75 -9.25 -3.79
C HIS A 40 1.62 -9.64 -4.99
N ALA A 41 2.35 -8.67 -5.54
CA ALA A 41 3.22 -8.92 -6.67
C ALA A 41 4.32 -9.93 -6.32
N GLN A 42 4.68 -10.80 -7.28
CA GLN A 42 5.87 -11.64 -7.10
C GLN A 42 7.13 -10.76 -7.09
N GLY A 43 8.19 -11.23 -6.42
CA GLY A 43 9.43 -10.44 -6.23
C GLY A 43 10.05 -9.90 -7.52
N VAL A 44 9.90 -10.62 -8.64
CA VAL A 44 10.36 -10.16 -9.98
C VAL A 44 9.69 -8.86 -10.45
N TYR A 45 8.47 -8.59 -9.98
CA TYR A 45 7.70 -7.38 -10.29
C TYR A 45 7.83 -6.30 -9.22
N ARG A 46 8.57 -6.55 -8.13
CA ARG A 46 8.78 -5.61 -7.02
C ARG A 46 10.13 -5.83 -6.32
N PRO A 47 11.26 -5.80 -7.05
CA PRO A 47 12.55 -6.21 -6.49
C PRO A 47 12.95 -5.32 -5.32
N ASN A 48 13.04 -5.91 -4.12
CA ASN A 48 13.36 -5.27 -2.85
C ASN A 48 12.39 -4.13 -2.44
N GLN A 49 11.12 -4.22 -2.87
CA GLN A 49 10.10 -3.21 -2.61
C GLN A 49 8.98 -3.79 -1.75
N GLY A 50 8.60 -3.05 -0.70
CA GLY A 50 7.37 -3.29 0.04
C GLY A 50 6.14 -2.99 -0.81
N GLU A 51 4.98 -3.50 -0.40
CA GLU A 51 3.72 -3.30 -1.11
C GLU A 51 2.54 -3.21 -0.16
N ASN A 52 1.69 -2.21 -0.39
CA ASN A 52 0.32 -2.21 0.11
C ASN A 52 -0.64 -2.27 -1.09
N LEU A 53 -1.70 -3.06 -0.93
CA LEU A 53 -2.77 -3.23 -1.91
C LEU A 53 -4.11 -2.82 -1.32
N TYR A 54 -4.99 -2.30 -2.17
CA TYR A 54 -6.37 -2.05 -1.83
C TYR A 54 -7.25 -2.26 -3.06
N GLU A 55 -8.39 -2.91 -2.88
CA GLU A 55 -9.42 -3.11 -3.91
C GLU A 55 -10.73 -2.53 -3.39
N GLN A 56 -11.48 -1.90 -4.28
CA GLN A 56 -12.85 -1.52 -4.01
C GLN A 56 -13.70 -1.78 -5.25
N SER A 57 -14.92 -2.26 -5.01
CA SER A 57 -15.99 -2.41 -6.00
C SER A 57 -17.25 -1.71 -5.49
N ALA A 58 -18.01 -1.07 -6.37
CA ALA A 58 -19.30 -0.47 -6.04
C ALA A 58 -20.35 -0.78 -7.11
N GLY A 59 -21.63 -0.64 -6.77
CA GLY A 59 -22.72 -0.77 -7.75
C GLY A 59 -22.95 0.49 -8.59
N GLN A 60 -22.34 1.61 -8.19
CA GLN A 60 -22.51 2.92 -8.81
C GLN A 60 -21.28 3.79 -8.58
N CYS A 61 -21.22 4.95 -9.23
CA CYS A 61 -20.21 5.96 -8.96
C CYS A 61 -20.29 6.40 -7.47
N ASP A 62 -19.17 6.30 -6.77
CA ASP A 62 -18.95 6.56 -5.35
C ASP A 62 -17.90 7.68 -5.17
N ALA A 63 -17.94 8.39 -4.05
CA ALA A 63 -17.00 9.47 -3.76
C ALA A 63 -15.53 9.01 -3.78
N ALA A 64 -15.24 7.73 -3.49
CA ALA A 64 -13.90 7.15 -3.57
C ALA A 64 -13.25 7.24 -4.96
N TYR A 65 -14.04 7.40 -6.04
CA TYR A 65 -13.48 7.62 -7.38
C TYR A 65 -12.95 9.04 -7.58
N ALA A 66 -13.48 10.03 -6.85
CA ALA A 66 -13.05 11.42 -6.94
C ALA A 66 -11.73 11.69 -6.20
N SER A 67 -11.35 10.80 -5.27
CA SER A 67 -10.16 10.91 -4.44
C SER A 67 -9.22 9.72 -4.64
N PRO A 68 -8.45 9.69 -5.74
CA PRO A 68 -7.54 8.59 -6.03
C PRO A 68 -6.57 8.34 -4.88
N LEU A 69 -6.35 7.06 -4.57
CA LEU A 69 -5.48 6.56 -3.50
C LEU A 69 -5.92 6.90 -2.06
N GLN A 70 -6.76 7.92 -1.83
CA GLN A 70 -7.08 8.36 -0.46
C GLN A 70 -7.82 7.29 0.33
N THR A 71 -8.78 6.59 -0.28
CA THR A 71 -9.53 5.52 0.41
C THR A 71 -8.62 4.37 0.82
N GLY A 72 -7.76 3.89 -0.09
CA GLY A 72 -6.76 2.87 0.24
C GLY A 72 -5.80 3.33 1.34
N MET A 73 -5.29 4.56 1.24
CA MET A 73 -4.44 5.16 2.27
C MET A 73 -5.12 5.25 3.64
N HIS A 74 -6.40 5.63 3.69
CA HIS A 74 -7.18 5.66 4.92
C HIS A 74 -7.35 4.25 5.49
N ALA A 75 -7.70 3.27 4.66
CA ALA A 75 -7.88 1.89 5.09
C ALA A 75 -6.59 1.27 5.66
N TRP A 76 -5.44 1.57 5.06
CA TRP A 76 -4.15 1.12 5.58
C TRP A 76 -3.80 1.81 6.90
N LEU A 77 -3.92 3.14 6.97
CA LEU A 77 -3.58 3.89 8.18
C LEU A 77 -4.54 3.61 9.35
N SER A 78 -5.81 3.27 9.08
CA SER A 78 -6.79 2.94 10.12
C SER A 78 -6.49 1.64 10.86
N GLN A 79 -5.48 0.88 10.44
CA GLN A 79 -5.02 -0.30 11.17
C GLN A 79 -4.15 0.05 12.40
N GLU A 80 -3.78 1.33 12.60
CA GLU A 80 -2.98 1.78 13.75
C GLU A 80 -3.45 1.22 15.10
N PRO A 81 -4.75 1.24 15.46
CA PRO A 81 -5.21 0.78 16.77
C PRO A 81 -4.98 -0.72 17.01
N LEU A 82 -4.71 -1.50 15.96
CA LEU A 82 -4.44 -2.94 16.06
C LEU A 82 -2.98 -3.23 16.43
N TYR A 83 -2.08 -2.25 16.33
CA TYR A 83 -0.67 -2.42 16.69
C TYR A 83 -0.46 -2.31 18.20
N THR A 84 0.08 -3.36 18.80
CA THR A 84 0.29 -3.48 20.26
C THR A 84 1.73 -3.22 20.70
N GLY A 85 2.57 -2.62 19.84
CA GLY A 85 3.97 -2.33 20.16
C GLY A 85 4.91 -3.54 20.07
N GLN A 86 4.46 -4.65 19.47
CA GLN A 86 5.22 -5.90 19.35
C GLN A 86 5.92 -6.00 17.99
N PRO A 87 7.06 -6.72 17.89
CA PRO A 87 7.63 -7.03 16.59
C PRO A 87 6.68 -7.90 15.76
N ILE A 88 6.86 -7.87 14.43
CA ILE A 88 6.19 -8.81 13.53
C ILE A 88 6.64 -10.22 13.87
N ALA A 89 5.70 -11.13 14.10
CA ALA A 89 5.95 -12.53 14.44
C ALA A 89 5.75 -13.46 13.24
N THR A 90 4.71 -13.25 12.44
CA THR A 90 4.30 -14.19 11.38
C THR A 90 4.29 -13.60 9.99
N GLY A 91 4.27 -12.26 9.85
CA GLY A 91 4.05 -11.61 8.56
C GLY A 91 2.60 -11.71 8.08
N HIS A 92 1.66 -12.00 8.99
CA HIS A 92 0.22 -12.08 8.72
C HIS A 92 -0.61 -11.24 9.69
N GLU A 93 0.04 -10.33 10.42
CA GLU A 93 -0.61 -9.46 11.39
C GLU A 93 -1.61 -8.51 10.69
N PRO A 94 -2.73 -8.17 11.36
CA PRO A 94 -3.79 -7.37 10.75
C PRO A 94 -3.43 -5.89 10.58
N TRP A 95 -2.24 -5.48 11.03
CA TRP A 95 -1.73 -4.12 10.99
C TRP A 95 -0.57 -3.92 10.01
N LEU A 96 -0.28 -4.90 9.16
CA LEU A 96 0.89 -4.86 8.28
C LEU A 96 0.85 -3.77 7.22
N HIS A 97 -0.32 -3.32 6.77
CA HIS A 97 -0.39 -2.18 5.86
C HIS A 97 -0.01 -0.88 6.57
N TRP A 98 -0.48 -0.68 7.81
CA TRP A 98 -0.05 0.43 8.65
C TRP A 98 1.44 0.35 8.96
N ALA A 99 1.96 -0.83 9.34
CA ALA A 99 3.38 -1.00 9.64
C ALA A 99 4.27 -0.65 8.45
N GLN A 100 3.90 -1.04 7.23
CA GLN A 100 4.65 -0.67 6.03
C GLN A 100 4.69 0.85 5.82
N CYS A 101 3.57 1.55 6.04
CA CYS A 101 3.53 3.02 5.99
C CYS A 101 4.42 3.67 7.06
N MET A 102 4.56 3.04 8.21
CA MET A 102 5.28 3.55 9.37
C MET A 102 6.71 3.04 9.49
N TRP A 103 7.17 2.21 8.53
CA TRP A 103 8.47 1.57 8.60
C TRP A 103 9.60 2.59 8.58
N SER A 104 10.43 2.58 9.62
CA SER A 104 11.42 3.62 9.93
C SER A 104 12.55 3.68 8.92
N THR A 105 12.97 2.52 8.39
CA THR A 105 14.02 2.44 7.37
C THR A 105 13.51 2.69 5.95
N THR A 106 12.19 2.63 5.72
CA THR A 106 11.60 3.00 4.43
C THR A 106 11.70 4.51 4.26
N THR A 107 12.18 4.94 3.09
CA THR A 107 12.46 6.34 2.76
C THR A 107 11.69 6.85 1.57
N HIS A 108 11.23 5.96 0.68
CA HIS A 108 10.54 6.31 -0.56
C HIS A 108 9.21 5.57 -0.68
N ILE A 109 8.25 6.23 -1.32
CA ILE A 109 6.94 5.69 -1.67
C ILE A 109 6.59 6.08 -3.11
N GLY A 110 5.96 5.16 -3.85
CA GLY A 110 5.35 5.44 -5.14
C GLY A 110 4.08 4.64 -5.32
N CYS A 111 3.02 5.26 -5.82
CA CYS A 111 1.69 4.67 -5.84
C CYS A 111 0.99 4.84 -7.18
N ALA A 112 0.02 3.98 -7.45
CA ALA A 112 -0.78 3.99 -8.66
C ALA A 112 -2.18 3.41 -8.42
N ARG A 113 -3.13 3.83 -9.27
CA ARG A 113 -4.48 3.28 -9.35
C ARG A 113 -4.72 2.73 -10.76
N ALA A 114 -5.45 1.63 -10.86
CA ALA A 114 -6.00 1.16 -12.12
C ALA A 114 -7.46 0.74 -11.93
N TYR A 115 -8.29 1.02 -12.93
CA TYR A 115 -9.71 0.65 -12.95
C TYR A 115 -9.89 -0.64 -13.73
N SER A 116 -10.70 -1.56 -13.22
CA SER A 116 -10.99 -2.82 -13.90
C SER A 116 -11.59 -2.54 -15.29
N ILE A 117 -11.14 -3.30 -16.29
CA ILE A 117 -11.67 -3.22 -17.65
C ILE A 117 -12.92 -4.10 -17.85
N SER A 118 -13.17 -5.05 -16.93
CA SER A 118 -14.27 -6.00 -17.00
C SER A 118 -15.37 -5.76 -15.97
N GLU A 119 -15.04 -5.10 -14.86
CA GLU A 119 -15.96 -4.85 -13.75
C GLU A 119 -16.16 -3.33 -13.57
N PRO A 120 -17.34 -2.79 -13.90
CA PRO A 120 -17.64 -1.38 -13.69
C PRO A 120 -17.43 -0.99 -12.23
N TYR A 121 -16.90 0.22 -12.01
CA TYR A 121 -16.70 0.76 -10.67
C TYR A 121 -15.77 -0.08 -9.77
N LYS A 122 -14.93 -0.95 -10.35
CA LYS A 122 -13.88 -1.63 -9.60
C LYS A 122 -12.54 -0.97 -9.85
N PHE A 123 -11.75 -0.76 -8.79
CA PHE A 123 -10.38 -0.26 -8.90
C PHE A 123 -9.43 -0.95 -7.93
N PHE A 124 -8.16 -0.82 -8.25
CA PHE A 124 -7.03 -1.35 -7.50
C PHE A 124 -6.06 -0.21 -7.22
N ASP A 125 -5.72 0.00 -5.95
CA ASP A 125 -4.65 0.87 -5.50
C ASP A 125 -3.44 0.03 -5.10
N VAL A 126 -2.27 0.43 -5.59
CA VAL A 126 -0.99 -0.19 -5.28
C VAL A 126 -0.03 0.89 -4.81
N CYS A 127 0.66 0.65 -3.70
CA CYS A 127 1.78 1.48 -3.28
C CYS A 127 3.02 0.63 -3.03
N ARG A 128 4.15 1.11 -3.56
CA ARG A 128 5.49 0.56 -3.39
C ARG A 128 6.26 1.37 -2.37
N PHE A 129 7.08 0.68 -1.58
CA PHE A 129 7.88 1.26 -0.51
C PHE A 129 9.33 0.80 -0.65
N PHE A 130 10.29 1.73 -0.53
CA PHE A 130 11.71 1.39 -0.60
C PHE A 130 12.55 2.08 0.48
N PRO A 131 13.49 1.37 1.12
CA PRO A 131 13.55 -0.10 1.22
C PRO A 131 12.24 -0.71 1.75
N GLU A 132 12.05 -2.00 1.51
CA GLU A 132 10.89 -2.75 2.00
C GLU A 132 10.81 -2.78 3.53
N GLY A 133 9.58 -2.82 4.04
CA GLY A 133 9.30 -2.97 5.45
C GLY A 133 8.80 -4.36 5.80
N ASN A 134 8.08 -4.45 6.91
CA ASN A 134 7.42 -5.66 7.39
C ASN A 134 8.36 -6.87 7.61
N VAL A 135 9.59 -6.59 8.07
CA VAL A 135 10.57 -7.64 8.37
C VAL A 135 10.18 -8.38 9.65
N VAL A 136 10.03 -9.70 9.55
CA VAL A 136 9.77 -10.57 10.71
C VAL A 136 10.87 -10.39 11.77
N GLY A 137 10.45 -10.28 13.03
CA GLY A 137 11.30 -10.03 14.18
C GLY A 137 11.59 -8.55 14.45
N GLN A 138 11.12 -7.63 13.60
CA GLN A 138 11.35 -6.18 13.75
C GLN A 138 10.06 -5.41 14.03
N LYS A 139 10.21 -4.23 14.63
CA LYS A 139 9.12 -3.25 14.84
C LYS A 139 9.12 -2.22 13.71
N PRO A 140 7.99 -1.57 13.42
CA PRO A 140 7.93 -0.54 12.39
C PRO A 140 8.83 0.66 12.69
N TYR A 141 8.89 1.13 13.93
CA TYR A 141 9.72 2.25 14.38
C TYR A 141 10.00 2.17 15.89
#